data_AF-A0A318KWX9-F1
#
_entry.id   AF-A0A318KWX9-F1
#
_cell.length_a   1.000
_cell.length_b   1.000
_cell.length_c   1.000
_cell.angle_alpha   90.00
_cell.angle_beta   90.00
_cell.angle_gamma   90.00
#
_symmetry.space_group_name_H-M   'P 1'
#
loop_
_entity.id
_entity.type
_entity.pdbx_description
1 polymer ?
#
loop_
_entity_poly.entity_id
_entity_poly.type
_entity_poly.pdbx_seq_one_letter_code
_entity_poly.pdbx_strand_id
1 'polypeptide(L)' 'MTNFARIIDHIAVDVSTDPQAHFHPQLASEFVAVPDQVSWGWRRDAAGHWQAPVPMPVQAESQPAEAS' A
#
# COMPACT_ATOMS: atom_id res chain seq x y z
N MET A 1 11.76 0.97 -12.59
CA MET A 1 10.92 -0.07 -13.20
C MET A 1 9.55 0.57 -13.42
N THR A 2 8.55 -0.11 -13.95
CA THR A 2 7.18 0.46 -13.93
C THR A 2 6.44 -0.21 -12.79
N ASN A 3 5.95 0.57 -11.84
CA ASN A 3 5.15 0.05 -10.74
C ASN A 3 3.68 0.38 -11.01
N PHE A 4 2.78 -0.52 -10.64
CA PHE A 4 1.36 -0.35 -10.79
C PHE A 4 0.67 -0.52 -9.45
N ALA A 5 -0.35 0.29 -9.19
CA ALA A 5 -1.17 0.12 -8.01
C ALA A 5 -2.65 0.14 -8.35
N ARG A 6 -3.42 -0.68 -7.64
CA ARG A 6 -4.88 -0.54 -7.59
C ARG A 6 -5.23 0.43 -6.48
N ILE A 7 -6.05 1.43 -6.82
CA ILE A 7 -6.37 2.54 -5.92
C ILE A 7 -7.85 2.47 -5.53
N ILE A 8 -8.12 2.30 -4.24
CA ILE A 8 -9.49 2.32 -3.68
C ILE A 8 -9.52 3.39 -2.59
N ASP A 9 -10.50 4.29 -2.63
CA ASP A 9 -10.62 5.42 -1.68
C ASP A 9 -9.34 6.27 -1.55
N HIS A 10 -8.63 6.45 -2.67
CA HIS A 10 -7.33 7.13 -2.75
C HIS A 10 -6.19 6.41 -2.04
N ILE A 11 -6.33 5.13 -1.70
CA ILE A 11 -5.29 4.31 -1.06
C ILE A 11 -4.82 3.23 -2.04
N ALA A 12 -3.50 3.05 -2.16
CA ALA A 12 -2.91 1.93 -2.87
C ALA A 12 -3.16 0.63 -2.08
N VAL A 13 -4.16 -0.15 -2.52
CA VAL A 13 -4.57 -1.39 -1.84
C VAL A 13 -3.86 -2.63 -2.40
N ASP A 14 -3.31 -2.55 -3.59
CA ASP A 14 -2.50 -3.60 -4.22
C ASP A 14 -1.40 -2.92 -5.04
N VAL A 15 -0.20 -3.50 -5.06
CA VAL A 15 0.96 -2.98 -5.81
C VAL A 15 1.65 -4.13 -6.53
N SER A 16 1.96 -3.96 -7.81
CA SER A 16 2.62 -4.98 -8.64
C SER A 16 3.39 -4.35 -9.79
N THR A 17 4.50 -4.99 -10.19
CA THR A 17 5.25 -4.63 -11.41
C THR A 17 4.65 -5.25 -12.67
N ASP A 18 3.83 -6.29 -12.52
CA ASP A 18 3.12 -6.97 -13.61
C ASP A 18 1.73 -7.44 -13.14
N PRO A 19 0.73 -6.55 -13.12
CA PRO A 19 -0.61 -6.90 -12.66
C PRO A 19 -1.30 -7.91 -13.60
N GLN A 20 -0.96 -7.93 -14.88
CA GLN A 20 -1.57 -8.83 -15.87
C GLN A 20 -1.14 -10.29 -15.67
N ALA A 21 0.08 -10.52 -15.16
CA ALA A 21 0.55 -11.87 -14.83
C ALA A 21 0.06 -12.36 -13.46
N HIS A 22 -0.17 -11.45 -12.50
CA HIS A 22 -0.38 -11.83 -11.09
C HIS A 22 -1.84 -11.70 -10.61
N PHE A 23 -2.70 -10.98 -11.33
CA PHE A 23 -4.08 -10.74 -10.92
C PHE A 23 -5.06 -11.16 -12.02
N HIS A 24 -6.31 -11.44 -11.62
CA HIS A 24 -7.38 -11.71 -12.58
C HIS A 24 -7.55 -10.52 -13.55
N PRO A 25 -7.82 -10.73 -14.85
CA PRO A 25 -7.87 -9.64 -15.84
C PRO A 25 -8.77 -8.47 -15.43
N GLN A 26 -9.89 -8.77 -14.78
CA GLN A 26 -10.80 -7.75 -14.27
C GLN A 26 -10.15 -6.83 -13.22
N LEU A 27 -9.33 -7.39 -12.33
CA LEU A 27 -8.57 -6.61 -11.34
C LEU A 27 -7.38 -5.91 -11.99
N ALA A 28 -6.66 -6.63 -12.87
CA ALA A 28 -5.48 -6.11 -13.55
C ALA A 28 -5.77 -4.86 -14.40
N SER A 29 -6.99 -4.75 -14.95
CA SER A 29 -7.47 -3.54 -15.64
C SER A 29 -7.72 -2.35 -14.72
N GLU A 30 -7.88 -2.54 -13.40
CA GLU A 30 -8.03 -1.45 -12.42
C GLU A 30 -6.69 -0.86 -11.97
N PHE A 31 -5.58 -1.53 -12.26
CA PHE A 31 -4.25 -1.05 -11.90
C PHE A 31 -3.86 0.16 -12.75
N VAL A 32 -3.28 1.16 -12.11
CA VAL A 32 -2.74 2.36 -12.76
C VAL A 32 -1.25 2.47 -12.53
N ALA A 33 -0.53 3.06 -13.48
CA ALA A 33 0.90 3.32 -13.33
C ALA A 33 1.14 4.32 -12.19
N VAL A 34 2.08 4.00 -11.32
CA VAL A 34 2.46 4.81 -10.16
C VAL A 34 3.98 4.92 -10.06
N PRO A 35 4.51 5.93 -9.34
CA PRO A 35 5.93 6.01 -9.04
C PRO A 35 6.44 4.74 -8.35
N ASP A 36 7.69 4.34 -8.62
CA ASP A 36 8.31 3.13 -8.06
C ASP A 36 8.30 3.08 -6.52
N GLN A 37 8.33 4.24 -5.86
CA GLN A 37 8.31 4.36 -4.40
C GLN A 37 6.95 4.05 -3.75
N VAL A 38 5.87 4.04 -4.52
CA VAL A 38 4.52 3.78 -3.99
C VAL A 38 4.45 2.34 -3.52
N SER A 39 4.07 2.16 -2.25
CA SER A 39 3.86 0.86 -1.65
C SER A 39 2.43 0.71 -1.16
N TRP A 40 2.09 -0.51 -0.76
CA TRP A 40 0.79 -0.81 -0.16
C TRP A 40 0.47 0.12 1.02
N GLY A 41 -0.77 0.57 1.10
CA GLY A 41 -1.27 1.46 2.16
C GLY A 41 -0.94 2.95 1.96
N TRP A 42 -0.21 3.32 0.91
CA TRP A 42 0.07 4.73 0.62
C TRP A 42 -1.20 5.45 0.13
N ARG A 43 -1.39 6.69 0.56
CA ARG A 43 -2.54 7.52 0.19
C ARG A 43 -2.14 8.54 -0.86
N ARG A 44 -2.96 8.69 -1.90
CA ARG A 44 -2.85 9.74 -2.90
C ARG A 44 -3.65 10.97 -2.48
N ASP A 45 -3.01 12.12 -2.43
CA ASP A 45 -3.69 13.39 -2.14
C ASP A 45 -4.37 13.99 -3.38
N ALA A 46 -5.10 15.09 -3.19
CA ALA A 46 -5.80 15.80 -4.27
C ALA A 46 -4.86 16.43 -5.30
N ALA A 47 -3.59 16.67 -4.94
CA ALA A 47 -2.56 17.15 -5.86
C ALA A 47 -1.88 15.99 -6.64
N GLY A 48 -2.21 14.74 -6.30
CA GLY A 48 -1.67 13.55 -6.92
C GLY A 48 -0.36 13.06 -6.29
N HIS A 49 0.09 13.62 -5.17
CA HIS A 49 1.25 13.13 -4.44
C HIS A 49 0.89 11.93 -3.56
N TRP A 50 1.88 11.08 -3.34
CA TRP A 50 1.75 9.86 -2.56
C TRP A 50 2.35 10.07 -1.18
N GLN A 51 1.58 9.73 -0.14
CA GLN A 51 1.97 9.85 1.25
C GLN A 51 2.00 8.46 1.88
N ALA A 52 3.14 8.12 2.50
CA ALA A 52 3.28 6.88 3.24
C ALA A 52 2.27 6.85 4.41
N PRO A 53 1.69 5.69 4.71
CA PRO A 53 0.84 5.56 5.88
C PRO A 53 1.67 5.87 7.14
N VAL A 54 1.02 6.52 8.12
CA VAL A 54 1.66 6.75 9.43
C VAL A 54 1.91 5.36 10.03
N PRO A 55 3.15 5.00 10.37
CA PRO A 55 3.42 3.74 11.05
C PRO A 55 2.60 3.76 12.34
N MET A 56 1.71 2.78 12.50
CA MET A 56 1.04 2.61 13.78
C MET A 56 2.13 2.38 14.82
N PRO A 57 2.14 3.11 15.95
CA PRO A 57 3.02 2.74 17.03
C PRO A 57 2.68 1.29 17.37
N VAL A 58 3.65 0.40 17.24
CA VAL A 58 3.57 -0.90 17.91
C VAL A 58 3.33 -0.53 19.37
N GLN A 59 2.11 -0.76 19.87
CA GLN A 59 1.89 -0.72 21.29
C GLN A 59 2.88 -1.74 21.82
N ALA A 60 3.93 -1.26 22.50
CA ALA A 60 4.80 -2.14 23.25
C ALA A 60 3.86 -2.95 24.11
N GLU A 61 3.68 -4.21 23.73
CA GLU A 61 2.93 -5.20 24.48
C GLU A 61 3.43 -5.03 25.90
N SER A 62 2.54 -4.61 26.80
CA SER A 62 2.89 -4.49 28.21
C SER A 62 3.20 -5.90 28.66
N GLN A 63 4.46 -6.31 28.51
CA GLN A 63 5.01 -7.50 29.13
C GLN A 63 4.60 -7.37 30.59
N PRO A 64 3.76 -8.26 31.14
CA PRO A 64 3.72 -8.36 32.59
C PRO A 64 5.14 -8.74 32.98
N ALA A 65 5.84 -7.82 33.66
CA ALA A 65 6.98 -8.20 34.45
C ALA A 65 6.42 -9.11 35.55
N GLU A 66 6.34 -10.42 35.27
CA GLU A 66 6.05 -11.42 36.27
C GLU A 66 7.31 -11.52 37.13
N ALA A 67 7.37 -10.60 38.09
CA ALA A 67 8.21 -10.69 39.25
C ALA A 67 7.49 -11.60 40.25
N SER A 68 8.03 -12.80 40.49
CA SER A 68 8.22 -13.42 41.83
C SER A 68 8.62 -14.88 41.70
#